data_AF-A0A5C3PE93-F1
#
_entry.id   AF-A0A5C3PE93-F1
#
_cell.length_a   1.000
_cell.length_b   1.000
_cell.length_c   1.000
_cell.angle_alpha   90.00
_cell.angle_beta   90.00
_cell.angle_gamma   90.00
#
_symmetry.space_group_name_H-M   'P 1'
#
loop_
_entity.id
_entity.type
_entity.pdbx_description
1 polymer ?
#
loop_
_entity_poly.entity_id
_entity_poly.type
_entity_poly.pdbx_seq_one_letter_code
_entity_poly.pdbx_strand_id
1 'polypeptide(L)'
;MEAWEFERRMHYYFSSNSWPLTIIREHVSLTVQPGIQRHMSSNNDQGPLGSQKYPRYTSGPGSPPQHRCGLSAATQVSIYAHYGDASKVYRADHRKTTISKYSSSGSGASAWCQAAQRPPCIKQEATVKPLRYRDVPRAVNATHQAFRNNTMQRYFEDADPAPCRDSRATISVTVGFAEAIRSRRILTVDRGNAILLFGVPSNNEPGPVTKLISPILRKGDLPELRKRKMEFRVRIIALVKLALGPEVDEMLEIQGLATAPSKQGRGFATALVNTVNDMADAQGRKTYVITGDAQGFYETVGYRLVGEDWLGIDNPLWNGPPVPIRIMLREPRTPHRYSDGEKCPSG
;
A
#
# COMPACT_ATOMS: atom_id res chain seq x y z
N MET A 1 9.06 3.07 -21.47
CA MET A 1 8.67 1.93 -20.62
C MET A 1 7.16 1.89 -20.59
N GLU A 2 6.54 0.84 -21.14
CA GLU A 2 5.10 0.80 -21.34
C GLU A 2 4.38 0.50 -20.01
N ALA A 3 3.21 1.13 -19.79
CA ALA A 3 2.48 1.10 -18.52
C ALA A 3 2.16 -0.32 -18.00
N TRP A 4 2.13 -1.32 -18.88
CA TRP A 4 1.83 -2.73 -18.59
C TRP A 4 3.00 -3.54 -17.99
N GLU A 5 4.26 -3.15 -18.20
CA GLU A 5 5.41 -3.83 -17.57
C GLU A 5 5.47 -3.51 -16.07
N PHE A 6 5.18 -2.26 -15.72
CA PHE A 6 5.04 -1.83 -14.33
C PHE A 6 3.82 -2.50 -13.66
N GLU A 7 2.71 -2.67 -14.37
CA GLU A 7 1.55 -3.44 -13.88
C GLU A 7 1.88 -4.90 -13.59
N ARG A 8 2.73 -5.55 -14.40
CA ARG A 8 3.20 -6.92 -14.14
C ARG A 8 4.10 -7.03 -12.90
N ARG A 9 4.86 -5.99 -12.56
CA ARG A 9 5.74 -5.97 -11.37
C ARG A 9 4.99 -5.70 -10.07
N MET A 10 4.01 -4.78 -10.10
CA MET A 10 3.16 -4.51 -8.93
C MET A 10 2.24 -5.67 -8.54
N HIS A 11 2.08 -6.68 -9.40
CA HIS A 11 1.42 -7.95 -9.04
C HIS A 11 2.07 -8.64 -7.82
N TYR A 12 3.36 -8.41 -7.55
CA TYR A 12 4.07 -9.08 -6.46
C TYR A 12 3.72 -8.53 -5.07
N TYR A 13 3.49 -7.21 -4.97
CA TYR A 13 2.99 -6.57 -3.75
C TYR A 13 1.66 -7.18 -3.28
N PHE A 14 0.89 -7.67 -4.24
CA PHE A 14 -0.36 -8.38 -4.07
C PHE A 14 -0.21 -9.89 -4.19
N SER A 15 0.91 -10.47 -3.79
CA SER A 15 1.10 -11.92 -3.89
C SER A 15 1.43 -12.51 -2.53
N SER A 16 2.22 -11.79 -1.75
CA SER A 16 2.52 -12.08 -0.34
C SER A 16 1.38 -11.68 0.61
N ASN A 17 0.52 -10.74 0.21
CA ASN A 17 -0.80 -10.46 0.81
C ASN A 17 -1.95 -10.97 -0.07
N SER A 18 -1.76 -12.07 -0.81
CA SER A 18 -2.69 -12.58 -1.85
C SER A 18 -3.01 -11.55 -2.96
N TRP A 19 -3.42 -11.99 -4.16
CA TRP A 19 -4.05 -11.19 -5.26
C TRP A 19 -3.27 -10.64 -6.52
N PRO A 20 -2.70 -11.44 -7.45
CA PRO A 20 -2.25 -10.89 -8.77
C PRO A 20 -3.19 -11.02 -10.03
N LEU A 21 -4.21 -10.17 -10.29
CA LEU A 21 -5.17 -10.31 -11.43
C LEU A 21 -4.58 -10.52 -12.85
N THR A 22 -4.93 -11.63 -13.52
CA THR A 22 -4.68 -11.85 -14.97
C THR A 22 -5.82 -11.21 -15.78
N ILE A 23 -5.50 -10.37 -16.76
CA ILE A 23 -6.45 -9.82 -17.74
C ILE A 23 -6.70 -10.87 -18.84
N ILE A 24 -7.97 -11.15 -19.14
CA ILE A 24 -8.41 -11.87 -20.35
C ILE A 24 -8.33 -10.88 -21.52
N ARG A 25 -7.56 -11.21 -22.56
CA ARG A 25 -7.50 -10.45 -23.83
C ARG A 25 -8.83 -10.60 -24.57
N GLU A 26 -9.56 -9.51 -24.75
CA GLU A 26 -10.39 -9.31 -25.94
C GLU A 26 -9.68 -8.31 -26.85
N HIS A 27 -9.47 -8.72 -28.09
CA HIS A 27 -8.87 -7.88 -29.13
C HIS A 27 -9.85 -6.76 -29.50
N VAL A 28 -9.53 -5.52 -29.12
CA VAL A 28 -10.10 -4.34 -29.78
C VAL A 28 -9.00 -3.77 -30.68
N SER A 29 -9.08 -4.09 -31.97
CA SER A 29 -8.30 -3.42 -33.01
C SER A 29 -8.84 -2.01 -33.18
N LEU A 30 -8.09 -1.00 -32.75
CA LEU A 30 -8.34 0.38 -33.15
C LEU A 30 -7.70 0.62 -34.52
N THR A 31 -8.52 0.51 -35.57
CA THR A 31 -8.16 0.98 -36.90
C THR A 31 -8.23 2.51 -36.89
N VAL A 32 -7.07 3.16 -36.92
CA VAL A 32 -6.96 4.62 -37.13
C VAL A 32 -7.21 4.89 -38.61
N GLN A 33 -8.31 5.58 -38.95
CA GLN A 33 -8.49 6.15 -40.29
C GLN A 33 -7.72 7.48 -40.41
N PRO A 34 -6.98 7.72 -41.50
CA PRO A 34 -6.33 8.99 -41.74
C PRO A 34 -7.26 9.99 -42.45
N GLY A 35 -7.29 11.22 -41.92
CA GLY A 35 -7.24 12.45 -42.71
C GLY A 35 -8.50 12.91 -43.44
N ILE A 36 -9.16 13.93 -42.88
CA ILE A 36 -9.89 14.93 -43.67
C ILE A 36 -9.37 16.31 -43.26
N GLN A 37 -8.62 16.95 -44.18
CA GLN A 37 -8.30 18.38 -44.13
C GLN A 37 -9.61 19.20 -44.22
N ARG A 38 -9.76 20.21 -43.35
CA ARG A 38 -10.66 21.33 -43.63
C ARG A 38 -9.97 22.66 -43.42
N HIS A 39 -10.19 23.50 -44.42
CA HIS A 39 -9.82 24.90 -44.56
C HIS A 39 -10.19 25.75 -43.33
N MET A 40 -9.25 26.63 -42.95
CA MET A 40 -9.55 27.81 -42.15
C MET A 40 -10.20 28.87 -43.05
N SER A 41 -11.39 29.32 -42.68
CA SER A 41 -11.94 30.62 -43.08
C SER A 41 -12.43 31.37 -41.84
N SER A 42 -11.99 32.62 -41.79
CA SER A 42 -12.40 33.72 -40.93
C SER A 42 -13.92 33.88 -40.82
N ASN A 43 -14.44 34.19 -39.63
CA ASN A 43 -15.17 35.45 -39.38
C ASN A 43 -15.55 35.63 -37.90
N ASN A 44 -15.38 36.88 -37.46
CA ASN A 44 -15.98 37.50 -36.28
C ASN A 44 -17.51 37.40 -36.32
N ASP A 45 -18.16 37.25 -35.16
CA ASP A 45 -19.20 38.20 -34.71
C ASP A 45 -19.66 37.96 -33.26
N GLN A 46 -20.20 39.04 -32.68
CA GLN A 46 -20.43 39.30 -31.26
C GLN A 46 -21.79 38.81 -30.72
N GLY A 47 -21.79 38.38 -29.44
CA GLY A 47 -22.86 38.60 -28.44
C GLY A 47 -24.11 37.68 -28.45
N PRO A 48 -25.01 37.80 -27.44
CA PRO A 48 -24.73 37.66 -26.00
C PRO A 48 -25.71 36.71 -25.24
N LEU A 49 -25.29 36.34 -24.02
CA LEU A 49 -26.03 35.95 -22.81
C LEU A 49 -27.48 35.43 -22.92
N GLY A 50 -27.67 34.15 -22.59
CA GLY A 50 -28.96 33.53 -22.30
C GLY A 50 -28.91 32.70 -21.01
N SER A 51 -29.65 33.15 -20.00
CA SER A 51 -29.86 32.52 -18.70
C SER A 51 -30.58 31.16 -18.81
N GLN A 52 -30.03 30.11 -18.19
CA GLN A 52 -30.69 28.80 -18.12
C GLN A 52 -31.26 28.55 -16.72
N LYS A 53 -32.59 28.45 -16.66
CA LYS A 53 -33.39 28.09 -15.49
C LYS A 53 -33.33 26.58 -15.25
N TYR A 54 -33.10 26.16 -14.00
CA TYR A 54 -33.28 24.76 -13.57
C TYR A 54 -34.78 24.47 -13.33
N PRO A 55 -35.32 23.30 -13.72
CA PRO A 55 -36.61 22.85 -13.26
C PRO A 55 -36.53 22.16 -11.89
N ARG A 56 -37.57 22.43 -11.12
CA ARG A 56 -37.87 22.02 -9.75
C ARG A 56 -38.44 20.59 -9.76
N TYR A 57 -37.83 19.65 -9.03
CA TYR A 57 -38.40 18.31 -8.79
C TYR A 57 -39.52 18.39 -7.74
N THR A 58 -40.70 17.90 -8.07
CA THR A 58 -41.79 17.61 -7.12
C THR A 58 -41.93 16.10 -6.93
N SER A 59 -41.87 15.68 -5.68
CA SER A 59 -42.16 14.33 -5.20
C SER A 59 -43.67 14.05 -5.19
N GLY A 60 -44.05 12.85 -5.58
CA GLY A 60 -45.39 12.29 -5.39
C GLY A 60 -45.28 10.77 -5.17
N PRO A 61 -45.96 10.19 -4.15
CA PRO A 61 -45.86 8.78 -3.82
C PRO A 61 -46.96 7.96 -4.51
N GLY A 62 -46.62 6.73 -4.91
CA GLY A 62 -47.60 5.74 -5.38
C GLY A 62 -46.98 4.34 -5.38
N SER A 63 -47.48 3.47 -4.51
CA SER A 63 -47.17 2.03 -4.44
C SER A 63 -48.25 1.21 -5.21
N PRO A 64 -48.19 -0.13 -5.28
CA PRO A 64 -47.90 -0.88 -6.51
C PRO A 64 -49.09 -1.76 -6.97
N PRO A 65 -48.91 -2.53 -8.07
CA PRO A 65 -49.40 -3.91 -8.03
C PRO A 65 -48.43 -4.95 -8.62
N GLN A 66 -48.81 -6.21 -8.37
CA GLN A 66 -48.02 -7.43 -8.44
C GLN A 66 -48.00 -8.15 -9.81
N HIS A 67 -47.00 -9.02 -9.94
CA HIS A 67 -46.88 -10.27 -10.74
C HIS A 67 -46.88 -10.25 -12.28
N ARG A 68 -45.74 -10.64 -12.90
CA ARG A 68 -45.54 -11.97 -13.55
C ARG A 68 -44.13 -12.14 -14.17
N CYS A 69 -43.68 -13.38 -14.18
CA CYS A 69 -42.49 -13.90 -14.85
C CYS A 69 -42.47 -13.64 -16.37
N GLY A 70 -41.27 -13.41 -16.91
CA GLY A 70 -40.97 -13.51 -18.34
C GLY A 70 -39.46 -13.31 -18.59
N LEU A 71 -38.76 -14.39 -18.89
CA LEU A 71 -37.41 -14.38 -19.48
C LEU A 71 -37.49 -13.87 -20.92
N SER A 72 -36.65 -12.91 -21.32
CA SER A 72 -36.03 -12.83 -22.66
C SER A 72 -35.12 -11.60 -22.83
N ALA A 73 -33.96 -11.86 -23.44
CA ALA A 73 -33.15 -11.04 -24.34
C ALA A 73 -32.69 -9.61 -23.94
N ALA A 74 -31.35 -9.51 -23.78
CA ALA A 74 -30.47 -8.51 -24.37
C ALA A 74 -30.96 -7.05 -24.40
N THR A 75 -30.45 -6.24 -23.48
CA THR A 75 -30.34 -4.78 -23.66
C THR A 75 -28.92 -4.36 -23.31
N GLN A 76 -28.22 -3.88 -24.33
CA GLN A 76 -26.86 -3.38 -24.30
C GLN A 76 -26.91 -1.93 -23.82
N VAL A 77 -26.57 -1.68 -22.55
CA VAL A 77 -26.44 -0.33 -22.02
C VAL A 77 -24.96 0.05 -22.06
N SER A 78 -24.59 0.89 -23.02
CA SER A 78 -23.29 1.57 -23.03
C SER A 78 -23.30 2.69 -21.99
N ILE A 79 -22.49 2.56 -20.94
CA ILE A 79 -22.14 3.66 -20.04
C ILE A 79 -20.69 4.02 -20.33
N TYR A 80 -20.48 5.12 -21.05
CA TYR A 80 -19.19 5.81 -21.09
C TYR A 80 -19.02 6.57 -19.78
N ALA A 81 -18.03 6.21 -18.97
CA ALA A 81 -17.54 7.05 -17.90
C ALA A 81 -16.25 7.73 -18.36
N HIS A 82 -16.38 9.01 -18.69
CA HIS A 82 -15.28 9.96 -18.80
C HIS A 82 -14.53 10.03 -17.46
N TYR A 83 -13.28 9.58 -17.41
CA TYR A 83 -12.36 10.00 -16.35
C TYR A 83 -11.76 11.34 -16.76
N GLY A 84 -12.38 12.42 -16.29
CA GLY A 84 -11.84 13.77 -16.34
C GLY A 84 -10.73 13.94 -15.31
N ASP A 85 -9.57 14.37 -15.81
CA ASP A 85 -8.58 15.25 -15.20
C ASP A 85 -8.59 15.36 -13.65
N ALA A 86 -7.80 14.49 -13.01
CA ALA A 86 -7.56 14.49 -11.57
C ALA A 86 -6.42 15.45 -11.16
N SER A 87 -6.48 16.70 -11.63
CA SER A 87 -5.57 17.77 -11.22
C SER A 87 -6.29 18.85 -10.40
N LYS A 88 -7.00 18.45 -9.33
CA LYS A 88 -7.44 19.39 -8.29
C LYS A 88 -6.63 19.20 -7.01
N VAL A 89 -5.59 20.02 -6.93
CA VAL A 89 -4.77 20.27 -5.74
C VAL A 89 -5.68 20.74 -4.61
N TYR A 90 -5.96 19.87 -3.64
CA TYR A 90 -6.52 20.28 -2.36
C TYR A 90 -5.40 20.85 -1.48
N ARG A 91 -5.32 22.18 -1.39
CA ARG A 91 -4.59 22.86 -0.32
C ARG A 91 -5.41 22.75 0.97
N ALA A 92 -4.94 21.94 1.91
CA ALA A 92 -5.47 21.94 3.27
C ALA A 92 -5.02 23.21 4.00
N ASP A 93 -5.97 24.06 4.35
CA ASP A 93 -5.79 25.31 5.10
C ASP A 93 -5.72 25.01 6.60
N HIS A 94 -4.52 25.10 7.19
CA HIS A 94 -4.30 24.93 8.63
C HIS A 94 -4.76 26.18 9.40
N ARG A 95 -6.02 26.19 9.85
CA ARG A 95 -6.49 27.17 10.84
C ARG A 95 -5.90 26.87 12.22
N LYS A 96 -5.28 27.90 12.80
CA LYS A 96 -4.78 27.99 14.16
C LYS A 96 -5.90 27.78 15.17
N THR A 97 -5.79 26.75 16.01
CA THR A 97 -6.64 26.57 17.19
C THR A 97 -6.01 27.29 18.38
N THR A 98 -6.69 28.33 18.85
CA THR A 98 -6.32 29.11 20.02
C THR A 98 -6.52 28.26 21.29
N ILE A 99 -5.43 28.03 22.03
CA ILE A 99 -5.46 27.28 23.30
C ILE A 99 -5.96 28.21 24.40
N SER A 100 -7.13 27.88 24.96
CA SER A 100 -7.69 28.50 26.16
C SER A 100 -6.95 28.02 27.41
N LYS A 101 -6.44 28.95 28.21
CA LYS A 101 -5.78 28.69 29.50
C LYS A 101 -6.86 28.49 30.58
N TYR A 102 -6.98 27.28 31.12
CA TYR A 102 -7.63 27.05 32.40
C TYR A 102 -6.58 26.94 33.50
N SER A 103 -6.64 27.89 34.43
CA SER A 103 -5.92 27.91 35.70
C SER A 103 -6.78 27.19 36.74
N SER A 104 -6.33 26.04 37.23
CA SER A 104 -6.88 25.42 38.45
C SER A 104 -5.74 25.02 39.38
N SER A 105 -5.57 25.83 40.41
CA SER A 105 -4.79 25.58 41.61
C SER A 105 -5.42 24.45 42.42
N GLY A 106 -4.66 23.39 42.70
CA GLY A 106 -5.07 22.31 43.60
C GLY A 106 -3.85 21.59 44.14
N SER A 107 -3.34 22.06 45.29
CA SER A 107 -2.34 21.37 46.09
C SER A 107 -2.96 20.17 46.80
N GLY A 108 -2.36 18.99 46.66
CA GLY A 108 -2.66 17.88 47.57
C GLY A 108 -2.13 16.54 47.08
N ALA A 109 -1.39 15.86 47.97
CA ALA A 109 -0.97 14.45 47.91
C ALA A 109 0.28 14.11 47.09
N SER A 110 1.42 14.47 47.66
CA SER A 110 2.70 13.77 47.51
C SER A 110 2.64 12.39 48.21
N ALA A 111 2.46 11.32 47.46
CA ALA A 111 2.83 9.95 47.85
C ALA A 111 2.67 9.07 46.60
N TRP A 112 3.54 8.08 46.40
CA TRP A 112 3.57 7.14 45.26
C TRP A 112 4.36 7.58 44.01
N CYS A 113 5.51 8.24 44.18
CA CYS A 113 6.62 8.14 43.24
C CYS A 113 7.69 7.19 43.78
N GLN A 114 7.34 5.94 44.07
CA GLN A 114 8.35 4.89 44.09
C GLN A 114 8.74 4.65 42.63
N ALA A 115 9.84 5.27 42.24
CA ALA A 115 10.53 5.01 40.99
C ALA A 115 10.89 3.51 40.97
N ALA A 116 9.97 2.69 40.46
CA ALA A 116 10.26 1.32 40.10
C ALA A 116 11.39 1.39 39.08
N GLN A 117 12.61 1.13 39.56
CA GLN A 117 13.78 1.00 38.73
C GLN A 117 13.45 -0.06 37.69
N ARG A 118 13.14 0.37 36.46
CA ARG A 118 12.90 -0.55 35.37
C ARG A 118 14.16 -1.41 35.27
N PRO A 119 14.05 -2.75 35.36
CA PRO A 119 15.22 -3.61 35.32
C PRO A 119 16.05 -3.23 34.08
N PRO A 120 17.39 -3.21 34.20
CA PRO A 120 18.28 -2.77 33.13
C PRO A 120 17.91 -3.52 31.85
N CYS A 121 17.50 -2.74 30.84
CA CYS A 121 17.13 -3.28 29.54
C CYS A 121 18.40 -3.89 28.92
N ILE A 122 18.59 -5.19 29.09
CA ILE A 122 19.63 -5.94 28.40
C ILE A 122 19.31 -5.79 26.92
N LYS A 123 20.10 -4.98 26.22
CA LYS A 123 20.03 -4.82 24.76
C LYS A 123 20.49 -6.13 24.13
N GLN A 124 19.56 -7.08 24.01
CA GLN A 124 19.82 -8.30 23.27
C GLN A 124 20.05 -7.91 21.82
N GLU A 125 21.27 -8.10 21.33
CA GLU A 125 21.62 -7.80 19.95
C GLU A 125 20.77 -8.66 19.03
N ALA A 126 19.94 -8.02 18.21
CA ALA A 126 18.99 -8.70 17.36
C ALA A 126 19.72 -9.35 16.18
N THR A 127 19.99 -10.65 16.27
CA THR A 127 20.64 -11.37 15.17
C THR A 127 19.66 -11.60 14.01
N VAL A 128 19.90 -10.93 12.88
CA VAL A 128 19.15 -11.11 11.64
C VAL A 128 19.66 -12.34 10.89
N LYS A 129 18.76 -13.19 10.42
CA LYS A 129 19.07 -14.42 9.68
C LYS A 129 18.08 -14.62 8.53
N PRO A 130 18.40 -15.35 7.45
CA PRO A 130 17.41 -15.80 6.50
C PRO A 130 16.32 -16.66 7.16
N LEU A 131 15.05 -16.50 6.78
CA LEU A 131 13.97 -17.36 7.28
C LEU A 131 14.15 -18.79 6.76
N ARG A 132 13.89 -19.79 7.62
CA ARG A 132 13.94 -21.21 7.25
C ARG A 132 12.52 -21.78 7.11
N TYR A 133 12.34 -22.78 6.26
CA TYR A 133 11.03 -23.42 6.03
C TYR A 133 10.35 -23.90 7.33
N ARG A 134 11.12 -24.47 8.26
CA ARG A 134 10.60 -24.93 9.57
C ARG A 134 10.04 -23.80 10.45
N ASP A 135 10.44 -22.56 10.22
CA ASP A 135 10.02 -21.39 10.98
C ASP A 135 8.81 -20.67 10.33
N VAL A 136 8.37 -21.10 9.15
CA VAL A 136 7.27 -20.48 8.39
C VAL A 136 5.95 -20.44 9.17
N PRO A 137 5.46 -21.52 9.82
CA PRO A 137 4.21 -21.45 10.57
C PRO A 137 4.23 -20.38 11.67
N ARG A 138 5.37 -20.22 12.34
CA ARG A 138 5.54 -19.17 13.35
C ARG A 138 5.54 -17.78 12.73
N ALA A 139 6.25 -17.61 11.62
CA ALA A 139 6.30 -16.34 10.89
C ALA A 139 4.93 -15.91 10.36
N VAL A 140 4.14 -16.85 9.84
CA VAL A 140 2.77 -16.61 9.37
C VAL A 140 1.89 -16.13 10.53
N ASN A 141 1.93 -16.83 11.67
CA ASN A 141 1.20 -16.41 12.86
C ASN A 141 1.65 -15.03 13.38
N ALA A 142 2.96 -14.77 13.44
CA ALA A 142 3.50 -13.46 13.84
C ALA A 142 3.03 -12.33 12.90
N THR A 143 2.95 -12.62 11.61
CA THR A 143 2.45 -11.69 10.57
C THR A 143 0.98 -11.37 10.78
N HIS A 144 0.13 -12.37 10.94
CA HIS A 144 -1.30 -12.16 11.23
C HIS A 144 -1.51 -11.34 12.52
N GLN A 145 -0.77 -11.67 13.59
CA GLN A 145 -0.87 -10.93 14.84
C GLN A 145 -0.40 -9.47 14.72
N ALA A 146 0.65 -9.21 13.94
CA ALA A 146 1.18 -7.87 13.75
C ALA A 146 0.21 -6.97 12.95
N PHE A 147 -0.48 -7.52 11.95
CA PHE A 147 -1.37 -6.75 11.07
C PHE A 147 -2.83 -6.73 11.51
N ARG A 148 -3.22 -7.47 12.56
CA ARG A 148 -4.63 -7.56 13.02
C ARG A 148 -5.31 -6.22 13.26
N ASN A 149 -4.56 -5.20 13.69
CA ASN A 149 -5.08 -3.87 14.01
C ASN A 149 -4.68 -2.79 12.98
N ASN A 150 -4.12 -3.19 11.84
CA ASN A 150 -3.70 -2.25 10.80
C ASN A 150 -4.93 -1.73 10.03
N THR A 151 -4.95 -0.43 9.72
CA THR A 151 -6.10 0.22 9.06
C THR A 151 -6.36 -0.34 7.65
N MET A 152 -5.31 -0.64 6.90
CA MET A 152 -5.38 -1.26 5.57
C MET A 152 -5.87 -2.70 5.63
N GLN A 153 -5.42 -3.48 6.61
CA GLN A 153 -5.93 -4.83 6.81
C GLN A 153 -7.43 -4.80 7.15
N ARG A 154 -7.86 -3.88 8.02
CA ARG A 154 -9.27 -3.68 8.37
C ARG A 154 -10.13 -3.33 7.15
N TYR A 155 -9.60 -2.51 6.24
CA TYR A 155 -10.27 -2.14 4.98
C TYR A 155 -10.60 -3.37 4.12
N PHE A 156 -9.71 -4.34 4.05
CA PHE A 156 -9.96 -5.56 3.27
C PHE A 156 -10.82 -6.57 4.03
N GLU A 157 -10.58 -6.76 5.32
CA GLU A 157 -11.30 -7.73 6.14
C GLU A 157 -12.79 -7.43 6.26
N ASP A 158 -13.17 -6.15 6.32
CA ASP A 158 -14.56 -5.70 6.36
C ASP A 158 -15.35 -6.10 5.09
N ALA A 159 -14.68 -6.21 3.94
CA ALA A 159 -15.28 -6.65 2.69
C ALA A 159 -15.29 -8.18 2.50
N ASP A 160 -14.79 -8.95 3.48
CA ASP A 160 -14.56 -10.39 3.36
C ASP A 160 -15.15 -11.21 4.53
N PRO A 161 -16.48 -11.29 4.66
CA PRO A 161 -17.14 -12.11 5.68
C PRO A 161 -17.06 -13.63 5.47
N ALA A 162 -16.26 -14.12 4.52
CA ALA A 162 -16.23 -15.55 4.18
C ALA A 162 -15.72 -16.42 5.35
N PRO A 163 -16.34 -17.58 5.65
CA PRO A 163 -15.99 -18.44 6.79
C PRO A 163 -14.59 -19.07 6.71
N CYS A 164 -13.95 -19.03 5.54
CA CYS A 164 -12.60 -19.57 5.31
C CYS A 164 -11.54 -18.48 5.05
N ARG A 165 -11.83 -17.21 5.35
CA ARG A 165 -10.92 -16.08 5.15
C ARG A 165 -9.55 -16.32 5.76
N ASP A 166 -9.50 -16.69 7.04
CA ASP A 166 -8.25 -16.82 7.78
C ASP A 166 -7.39 -17.98 7.24
N SER A 167 -8.03 -19.09 6.84
CA SER A 167 -7.34 -20.20 6.16
C SER A 167 -6.78 -19.78 4.81
N ARG A 168 -7.56 -19.03 4.01
CA ARG A 168 -7.11 -18.51 2.72
C ARG A 168 -5.93 -17.54 2.89
N ALA A 169 -6.00 -16.64 3.87
CA ALA A 169 -4.93 -15.71 4.18
C ALA A 169 -3.66 -16.46 4.63
N THR A 170 -3.81 -17.45 5.52
CA THR A 170 -2.72 -18.32 5.99
C THR A 170 -2.03 -19.03 4.82
N ILE A 171 -2.81 -19.64 3.91
CA ILE A 171 -2.27 -20.32 2.72
C ILE A 171 -1.51 -19.31 1.85
N SER A 172 -2.08 -18.14 1.60
CA SER A 172 -1.42 -17.14 0.77
C SER A 172 -0.09 -16.65 1.35
N VAL A 173 -0.05 -16.33 2.65
CA VAL A 173 1.18 -15.87 3.31
C VAL A 173 2.20 -17.01 3.33
N THR A 174 1.78 -18.25 3.58
CA THR A 174 2.66 -19.44 3.56
C THR A 174 3.31 -19.63 2.20
N VAL A 175 2.54 -19.56 1.11
CA VAL A 175 3.05 -19.68 -0.27
C VAL A 175 4.02 -18.54 -0.58
N GLY A 176 3.66 -17.30 -0.21
CA GLY A 176 4.53 -16.13 -0.38
C GLY A 176 5.86 -16.26 0.36
N PHE A 177 5.84 -16.78 1.60
CA PHE A 177 7.06 -17.00 2.39
C PHE A 177 7.90 -18.13 1.82
N ALA A 178 7.29 -19.24 1.40
CA ALA A 178 8.01 -20.33 0.76
C ALA A 178 8.76 -19.84 -0.50
N GLU A 179 8.12 -19.02 -1.32
CA GLU A 179 8.75 -18.42 -2.48
C GLU A 179 9.86 -17.43 -2.10
N ALA A 180 9.62 -16.56 -1.13
CA ALA A 180 10.62 -15.61 -0.65
C ALA A 180 11.85 -16.32 -0.04
N ILE A 181 11.67 -17.45 0.64
CA ILE A 181 12.78 -18.29 1.13
C ILE A 181 13.58 -18.83 -0.05
N ARG A 182 12.90 -19.40 -1.06
CA ARG A 182 13.55 -19.92 -2.28
C ARG A 182 14.35 -18.85 -3.00
N SER A 183 13.83 -17.63 -3.06
CA SER A 183 14.49 -16.47 -3.69
C SER A 183 15.47 -15.72 -2.76
N ARG A 184 15.66 -16.17 -1.50
CA ARG A 184 16.49 -15.49 -0.49
C ARG A 184 16.09 -14.02 -0.22
N ARG A 185 14.79 -13.73 -0.30
CA ARG A 185 14.19 -12.39 -0.17
C ARG A 185 13.41 -12.17 1.13
N ILE A 186 13.66 -12.99 2.14
CA ILE A 186 13.02 -12.88 3.45
C ILE A 186 14.03 -13.10 4.59
N LEU A 187 14.07 -12.12 5.47
CA LEU A 187 14.89 -12.10 6.67
C LEU A 187 14.02 -12.30 7.91
N THR A 188 14.63 -12.76 9.00
CA THR A 188 13.96 -12.95 10.27
C THR A 188 14.87 -12.68 11.47
N VAL A 189 14.25 -12.28 12.58
CA VAL A 189 14.84 -12.28 13.92
C VAL A 189 14.01 -13.20 14.81
N ASP A 190 14.69 -13.92 15.70
CA ASP A 190 14.05 -14.84 16.66
C ASP A 190 13.12 -15.87 16.00
N ARG A 191 13.67 -16.57 14.97
CA ARG A 191 13.06 -17.75 14.34
C ARG A 191 11.61 -17.51 13.86
N GLY A 192 11.37 -16.42 13.15
CA GLY A 192 10.06 -16.07 12.58
C GLY A 192 9.24 -15.07 13.42
N ASN A 193 9.65 -14.71 14.63
CA ASN A 193 8.88 -13.76 15.44
C ASN A 193 8.94 -12.32 14.91
N ALA A 194 9.97 -11.97 14.15
CA ALA A 194 9.97 -10.81 13.28
C ALA A 194 10.47 -11.23 11.89
N ILE A 195 9.85 -10.69 10.84
CA ILE A 195 10.20 -10.98 9.46
C ILE A 195 10.21 -9.70 8.62
N LEU A 196 11.05 -9.70 7.59
CA LEU A 196 11.07 -8.67 6.56
C LEU A 196 11.19 -9.33 5.19
N LEU A 197 10.24 -9.05 4.29
CA LEU A 197 10.29 -9.38 2.87
C LEU A 197 10.76 -8.15 2.09
N PHE A 198 11.66 -8.37 1.15
CA PHE A 198 12.14 -7.32 0.26
C PHE A 198 12.14 -7.73 -1.21
N GLY A 199 11.89 -6.76 -2.07
CA GLY A 199 11.98 -6.86 -3.52
C GLY A 199 13.37 -6.43 -4.00
N VAL A 200 13.84 -7.09 -5.05
CA VAL A 200 15.08 -6.73 -5.73
C VAL A 200 14.73 -6.31 -7.17
N PRO A 201 15.33 -5.23 -7.70
CA PRO A 201 15.22 -4.83 -9.09
C PRO A 201 15.23 -6.01 -10.07
N SER A 202 14.34 -5.97 -11.05
CA SER A 202 14.20 -6.98 -12.11
C SER A 202 13.81 -8.40 -11.67
N ASN A 203 13.69 -8.70 -10.37
CA ASN A 203 13.39 -10.04 -9.85
C ASN A 203 12.21 -10.07 -8.88
N ASN A 204 11.22 -9.20 -9.14
CA ASN A 204 9.96 -9.15 -8.40
C ASN A 204 8.86 -9.97 -9.09
N GLU A 205 9.17 -10.80 -10.08
CA GLU A 205 8.15 -11.63 -10.72
C GLU A 205 7.65 -12.74 -9.79
N PRO A 206 6.32 -12.98 -9.71
CA PRO A 206 5.79 -14.11 -8.96
C PRO A 206 6.35 -15.43 -9.52
N GLY A 207 6.75 -16.30 -8.61
CA GLY A 207 7.22 -17.63 -8.87
C GLY A 207 6.12 -18.55 -9.40
N PRO A 208 6.50 -19.70 -9.98
CA PRO A 208 5.57 -20.61 -10.64
C PRO A 208 4.48 -21.14 -9.70
N VAL A 209 4.84 -21.42 -8.44
CA VAL A 209 3.89 -21.90 -7.43
C VAL A 209 2.82 -20.86 -7.14
N THR A 210 3.20 -19.59 -6.98
CA THR A 210 2.22 -18.54 -6.71
C THR A 210 1.36 -18.25 -7.94
N LYS A 211 1.93 -18.31 -9.15
CA LYS A 211 1.17 -18.22 -10.42
C LYS A 211 0.12 -19.33 -10.52
N LEU A 212 0.44 -20.54 -10.06
CA LEU A 212 -0.49 -21.68 -10.05
C LEU A 212 -1.61 -21.55 -9.02
N ILE A 213 -1.31 -21.16 -7.78
CA ILE A 213 -2.26 -21.17 -6.66
C ILE A 213 -3.13 -19.90 -6.63
N SER A 214 -2.60 -18.75 -7.07
CA SER A 214 -3.30 -17.46 -6.94
C SER A 214 -4.69 -17.39 -7.59
N PRO A 215 -4.92 -17.95 -8.80
CA PRO A 215 -6.25 -17.94 -9.41
C PRO A 215 -7.30 -18.70 -8.56
N ILE A 216 -6.89 -19.77 -7.88
CA ILE A 216 -7.77 -20.58 -7.02
C ILE A 216 -8.19 -19.76 -5.81
N LEU A 217 -7.24 -19.12 -5.13
CA LEU A 217 -7.52 -18.28 -3.96
C LEU A 217 -8.43 -17.10 -4.32
N ARG A 218 -8.29 -16.55 -5.53
CA ARG A 218 -9.12 -15.44 -6.08
C ARG A 218 -10.56 -15.77 -6.35
N LYS A 219 -10.87 -17.00 -6.72
CA LYS A 219 -12.27 -17.38 -6.98
C LYS A 219 -13.14 -17.25 -5.73
N GLY A 220 -12.54 -17.29 -4.53
CA GLY A 220 -13.25 -17.04 -3.29
C GLY A 220 -13.50 -15.56 -2.96
N ASP A 221 -13.01 -14.60 -3.75
CA ASP A 221 -13.18 -13.19 -3.44
C ASP A 221 -14.60 -12.70 -3.73
N LEU A 222 -15.24 -12.15 -2.71
CA LEU A 222 -16.52 -11.48 -2.86
C LEU A 222 -16.37 -10.24 -3.78
N PRO A 223 -17.44 -9.82 -4.49
CA PRO A 223 -17.38 -8.69 -5.41
C PRO A 223 -16.83 -7.40 -4.77
N GLU A 224 -17.27 -7.08 -3.55
CA GLU A 224 -16.81 -5.89 -2.84
C GLU A 224 -15.32 -5.97 -2.48
N LEU A 225 -14.85 -7.13 -2.04
CA LEU A 225 -13.43 -7.34 -1.77
C LEU A 225 -12.57 -7.17 -3.04
N ARG A 226 -13.05 -7.67 -4.20
CA ARG A 226 -12.38 -7.46 -5.49
C ARG A 226 -12.31 -5.99 -5.87
N LYS A 227 -13.40 -5.24 -5.64
CA LYS A 227 -13.45 -3.78 -5.86
C LYS A 227 -12.41 -3.06 -5.00
N ARG A 228 -12.36 -3.32 -3.69
CA ARG A 228 -11.39 -2.69 -2.76
C ARG A 228 -9.93 -3.00 -3.13
N LYS A 229 -9.63 -4.25 -3.53
CA LYS A 229 -8.30 -4.64 -4.01
C LYS A 229 -7.92 -3.92 -5.30
N MET A 230 -8.87 -3.79 -6.22
CA MET A 230 -8.63 -3.07 -7.47
C MET A 230 -8.39 -1.59 -7.23
N GLU A 231 -9.19 -0.94 -6.39
CA GLU A 231 -8.99 0.45 -5.98
C GLU A 231 -7.58 0.66 -5.44
N PHE A 232 -7.16 -0.16 -4.47
CA PHE A 232 -5.83 -0.05 -3.90
C PHE A 232 -4.73 -0.31 -4.92
N ARG A 233 -4.89 -1.32 -5.80
CA ARG A 233 -3.94 -1.60 -6.88
C ARG A 233 -3.80 -0.41 -7.84
N VAL A 234 -4.90 0.16 -8.31
CA VAL A 234 -4.88 1.28 -9.25
C VAL A 234 -4.22 2.51 -8.61
N ARG A 235 -4.63 2.84 -7.38
CA ARG A 235 -4.07 3.98 -6.63
C ARG A 235 -2.60 3.81 -6.35
N ILE A 236 -2.16 2.65 -5.88
CA ILE A 236 -0.74 2.43 -5.58
C ILE A 236 0.13 2.48 -6.83
N ILE A 237 -0.34 1.93 -7.95
CA ILE A 237 0.39 1.97 -9.22
C ILE A 237 0.58 3.41 -9.68
N ALA A 238 -0.48 4.21 -9.64
CA ALA A 238 -0.43 5.62 -9.99
C ALA A 238 0.49 6.40 -9.05
N LEU A 239 0.35 6.18 -7.73
CA LEU A 239 1.12 6.89 -6.71
C LEU A 239 2.61 6.58 -6.78
N VAL A 240 3.00 5.31 -6.97
CA VAL A 240 4.41 4.90 -7.11
C VAL A 240 5.02 5.52 -8.37
N LYS A 241 4.35 5.44 -9.52
CA LYS A 241 4.83 6.05 -10.77
C LYS A 241 5.01 7.56 -10.61
N LEU A 242 4.04 8.22 -9.97
CA LEU A 242 4.07 9.66 -9.74
C LEU A 242 5.21 10.07 -8.80
N ALA A 243 5.39 9.33 -7.69
CA ALA A 243 6.33 9.70 -6.62
C ALA A 243 7.78 9.30 -6.91
N LEU A 244 8.01 8.14 -7.56
CA LEU A 244 9.35 7.57 -7.75
C LEU A 244 9.85 7.66 -9.20
N GLY A 245 8.94 7.94 -10.15
CA GLY A 245 9.29 8.01 -11.57
C GLY A 245 9.77 6.66 -12.14
N PRO A 246 10.52 6.69 -13.26
CA PRO A 246 10.99 5.48 -13.93
C PRO A 246 12.07 4.71 -13.15
N GLU A 247 12.76 5.37 -12.21
CA GLU A 247 13.86 4.77 -11.44
C GLU A 247 13.40 3.70 -10.45
N VAL A 248 12.09 3.58 -10.17
CA VAL A 248 11.52 2.59 -9.25
C VAL A 248 11.99 1.16 -9.52
N ASP A 249 12.23 0.84 -10.79
CA ASP A 249 12.69 -0.47 -11.24
C ASP A 249 14.13 -0.80 -10.84
N GLU A 250 14.90 0.21 -10.41
CA GLU A 250 16.28 0.11 -9.96
C GLU A 250 16.41 0.17 -8.43
N MET A 251 15.28 0.33 -7.71
CA MET A 251 15.23 0.48 -6.26
C MET A 251 14.98 -0.84 -5.53
N LEU A 252 15.52 -0.96 -4.32
CA LEU A 252 15.09 -2.01 -3.38
C LEU A 252 13.76 -1.62 -2.75
N GLU A 253 12.95 -2.62 -2.46
CA GLU A 253 11.58 -2.41 -1.98
C GLU A 253 11.36 -3.19 -0.68
N ILE A 254 10.89 -2.55 0.38
CA ILE A 254 10.45 -3.26 1.59
C ILE A 254 8.98 -3.60 1.44
N GLN A 255 8.67 -4.88 1.25
CA GLN A 255 7.34 -5.35 0.87
C GLN A 255 6.47 -5.78 2.06
N GLY A 256 7.09 -6.33 3.10
CA GLY A 256 6.35 -6.80 4.28
C GLY A 256 7.25 -6.80 5.50
N LEU A 257 6.87 -6.05 6.52
CA LEU A 257 7.58 -5.99 7.80
C LEU A 257 6.58 -6.34 8.90
N ALA A 258 6.86 -7.42 9.63
CA ALA A 258 6.02 -7.83 10.75
C ALA A 258 6.89 -8.17 11.95
N THR A 259 6.41 -7.80 13.14
CA THR A 259 6.97 -8.22 14.42
C THR A 259 5.82 -8.61 15.33
N ALA A 260 5.87 -9.85 15.85
CA ALA A 260 4.89 -10.37 16.79
C ALA A 260 4.70 -9.37 17.94
N PRO A 261 3.46 -9.06 18.37
CA PRO A 261 3.20 -8.04 19.39
C PRO A 261 4.03 -8.23 20.67
N SER A 262 4.23 -9.46 21.13
CA SER A 262 5.04 -9.80 22.32
C SER A 262 6.55 -9.53 22.17
N LYS A 263 7.01 -9.20 20.96
CA LYS A 263 8.40 -8.93 20.60
C LYS A 263 8.64 -7.50 20.11
N GLN A 264 7.59 -6.67 20.04
CA GLN A 264 7.72 -5.26 19.68
C GLN A 264 8.50 -4.48 20.76
N GLY A 265 9.06 -3.34 20.38
CA GLY A 265 9.89 -2.50 21.27
C GLY A 265 11.30 -3.05 21.56
N ARG A 266 11.70 -4.17 20.95
CA ARG A 266 13.02 -4.80 21.13
C ARG A 266 14.03 -4.47 20.04
N GLY A 267 13.70 -3.56 19.12
CA GLY A 267 14.57 -3.18 17.99
C GLY A 267 14.62 -4.20 16.84
N PHE A 268 13.80 -5.26 16.84
CA PHE A 268 13.83 -6.30 15.80
C PHE A 268 13.52 -5.75 14.40
N ALA A 269 12.48 -4.92 14.29
CA ALA A 269 12.12 -4.27 13.04
C ALA A 269 13.23 -3.35 12.51
N THR A 270 13.83 -2.54 13.40
CA THR A 270 14.97 -1.67 13.07
C THR A 270 16.16 -2.48 12.55
N ALA A 271 16.52 -3.59 13.21
CA ALA A 271 17.61 -4.45 12.76
C ALA A 271 17.36 -5.06 11.37
N LEU A 272 16.13 -5.52 11.11
CA LEU A 272 15.73 -6.05 9.79
C LEU A 272 15.82 -4.98 8.70
N VAL A 273 15.26 -3.79 8.94
CA VAL A 273 15.27 -2.69 7.97
C VAL A 273 16.69 -2.20 7.71
N ASN A 274 17.51 -2.04 8.75
CA ASN A 274 18.91 -1.65 8.59
C ASN A 274 19.69 -2.66 7.75
N THR A 275 19.44 -3.97 7.90
CA THR A 275 20.11 -4.98 7.07
C THR A 275 19.80 -4.77 5.57
N VAL A 276 18.56 -4.46 5.21
CA VAL A 276 18.20 -4.18 3.80
C VAL A 276 18.74 -2.83 3.34
N ASN A 277 18.75 -1.83 4.21
CA ASN A 277 19.36 -0.53 3.90
C ASN A 277 20.87 -0.66 3.66
N ASP A 278 21.59 -1.44 4.46
CA ASP A 278 23.02 -1.68 4.28
C ASP A 278 23.29 -2.40 2.95
N MET A 279 22.41 -3.33 2.55
CA MET A 279 22.45 -3.95 1.21
C MET A 279 22.23 -2.91 0.10
N ALA A 280 21.31 -1.97 0.29
CA ALA A 280 21.03 -0.90 -0.66
C ALA A 280 22.19 0.09 -0.78
N ASP A 281 22.74 0.51 0.35
CA ASP A 281 23.89 1.41 0.45
C ASP A 281 25.11 0.80 -0.24
N ALA A 282 25.38 -0.48 0.00
CA ALA A 282 26.45 -1.22 -0.67
C ALA A 282 26.27 -1.33 -2.20
N GLN A 283 25.03 -1.25 -2.69
CA GLN A 283 24.69 -1.26 -4.13
C GLN A 283 24.54 0.13 -4.74
N GLY A 284 24.64 1.20 -3.93
CA GLY A 284 24.32 2.56 -4.36
C GLY A 284 22.86 2.73 -4.80
N ARG A 285 21.93 1.95 -4.23
CA ARG A 285 20.52 1.93 -4.63
C ARG A 285 19.62 2.61 -3.61
N LYS A 286 18.58 3.28 -4.11
CA LYS A 286 17.50 3.79 -3.28
C LYS A 286 16.67 2.63 -2.73
N THR A 287 16.07 2.84 -1.56
CA THR A 287 15.09 1.91 -1.00
C THR A 287 13.76 2.62 -0.82
N TYR A 288 12.65 1.99 -1.20
CA TYR A 288 11.31 2.52 -0.93
C TYR A 288 10.43 1.52 -0.19
N VAL A 289 9.35 2.04 0.38
CA VAL A 289 8.32 1.25 1.05
C VAL A 289 6.95 1.87 0.84
N ILE A 290 5.96 1.01 0.67
CA ILE A 290 4.55 1.36 0.73
C ILE A 290 4.06 1.08 2.15
N THR A 291 3.51 2.09 2.83
CA THR A 291 3.03 1.95 4.20
C THR A 291 1.69 2.65 4.42
N GLY A 292 0.95 2.24 5.44
CA GLY A 292 -0.19 2.98 5.99
C GLY A 292 0.23 3.65 7.29
N ASP A 293 -0.06 2.99 8.42
CA ASP A 293 0.09 3.55 9.76
C ASP A 293 1.54 3.64 10.28
N ALA A 294 2.53 3.05 9.59
CA ALA A 294 3.90 2.91 10.11
C ALA A 294 4.87 4.02 9.66
N GLN A 295 4.37 5.17 9.19
CA GLN A 295 5.20 6.29 8.72
C GLN A 295 6.27 6.69 9.75
N GLY A 296 5.86 6.97 10.99
CA GLY A 296 6.78 7.44 12.03
C GLY A 296 7.90 6.44 12.34
N PHE A 297 7.67 5.13 12.18
CA PHE A 297 8.73 4.14 12.30
C PHE A 297 9.76 4.29 11.17
N TYR A 298 9.32 4.39 9.91
CA TYR A 298 10.23 4.51 8.77
C TYR A 298 11.05 5.81 8.79
N GLU A 299 10.48 6.91 9.29
CA GLU A 299 11.22 8.16 9.51
C GLU A 299 12.41 7.97 10.45
N THR A 300 12.26 7.18 11.52
CA THR A 300 13.36 6.90 12.48
C THR A 300 14.53 6.14 11.88
N VAL A 301 14.31 5.46 10.74
CA VAL A 301 15.35 4.70 10.01
C VAL A 301 15.74 5.37 8.69
N GLY A 302 15.41 6.66 8.53
CA GLY A 302 15.93 7.54 7.49
C GLY A 302 15.10 7.62 6.21
N TYR A 303 13.86 7.15 6.22
CA TYR A 303 12.94 7.36 5.09
C TYR A 303 12.25 8.72 5.18
N ARG A 304 11.90 9.29 4.03
CA ARG A 304 11.06 10.48 3.91
C ARG A 304 9.79 10.17 3.10
N LEU A 305 8.69 10.83 3.43
CA LEU A 305 7.45 10.76 2.66
C LEU A 305 7.66 11.41 1.29
N VAL A 306 7.32 10.69 0.21
CA VAL A 306 7.42 11.21 -1.18
C VAL A 306 6.09 11.15 -1.95
N GLY A 307 5.09 10.46 -1.41
CA GLY A 307 3.73 10.45 -1.96
C GLY A 307 2.73 9.93 -0.93
N GLU A 308 1.52 10.45 -0.97
CA GLU A 308 0.40 10.01 -0.12
C GLU A 308 -0.90 10.00 -0.95
N ASP A 309 -1.74 9.00 -0.73
CA ASP A 309 -3.10 8.89 -1.23
C ASP A 309 -3.98 8.18 -0.18
N TRP A 310 -5.28 8.04 -0.44
CA TRP A 310 -6.25 7.52 0.51
C TRP A 310 -7.22 6.54 -0.16
N LEU A 311 -7.55 5.46 0.54
CA LEU A 311 -8.59 4.50 0.14
C LEU A 311 -9.93 4.80 0.79
N GLY A 312 -10.99 4.32 0.14
CA GLY A 312 -12.31 4.24 0.72
C GLY A 312 -13.08 5.56 0.73
N ILE A 313 -12.49 6.65 0.21
CA ILE A 313 -13.16 7.96 0.09
C ILE A 313 -14.43 7.83 -0.76
N ASP A 314 -14.32 7.13 -1.89
CA ASP A 314 -15.40 7.00 -2.87
C ASP A 314 -16.16 5.66 -2.73
N ASN A 315 -15.96 4.94 -1.62
CA ASN A 315 -16.57 3.63 -1.41
C ASN A 315 -17.73 3.69 -0.41
N PRO A 316 -19.01 3.73 -0.87
CA PRO A 316 -20.16 3.88 0.02
C PRO A 316 -20.40 2.68 0.96
N LEU A 317 -19.77 1.53 0.69
CA LEU A 317 -19.84 0.35 1.56
C LEU A 317 -18.76 0.36 2.65
N TRP A 318 -17.85 1.34 2.65
CA TRP A 318 -16.85 1.52 3.69
C TRP A 318 -17.31 2.56 4.70
N ASN A 319 -17.55 2.13 5.94
CA ASN A 319 -18.01 3.01 7.03
C ASN A 319 -16.86 3.50 7.94
N GLY A 320 -15.61 3.15 7.62
CA GLY A 320 -14.44 3.59 8.37
C GLY A 320 -13.88 4.93 7.89
N PRO A 321 -12.91 5.52 8.60
CA PRO A 321 -12.17 6.67 8.11
C PRO A 321 -11.40 6.32 6.81
N PRO A 322 -11.05 7.30 5.97
CA PRO A 322 -10.15 7.08 4.85
C PRO A 322 -8.85 6.41 5.30
N VAL A 323 -8.37 5.45 4.51
CA VAL A 323 -7.21 4.63 4.88
C VAL A 323 -5.99 5.15 4.12
N PRO A 324 -4.95 5.64 4.80
CA PRO A 324 -3.80 6.24 4.12
C PRO A 324 -2.95 5.19 3.40
N ILE A 325 -2.42 5.59 2.26
CA ILE A 325 -1.37 4.91 1.51
C ILE A 325 -0.22 5.90 1.34
N ARG A 326 0.97 5.51 1.77
CA ARG A 326 2.16 6.37 1.75
C ARG A 326 3.29 5.67 1.04
N ILE A 327 3.98 6.40 0.18
CA ILE A 327 5.26 6.00 -0.40
C ILE A 327 6.34 6.72 0.36
N MET A 328 7.26 5.95 0.94
CA MET A 328 8.43 6.50 1.61
C MET A 328 9.69 6.05 0.90
N LEU A 329 10.66 6.95 0.81
CA LEU A 329 11.92 6.77 0.10
C LEU A 329 13.10 7.03 1.04
N ARG A 330 14.12 6.19 0.94
CA ARG A 330 15.43 6.39 1.57
C ARG A 330 16.50 6.41 0.48
N GLU A 331 17.28 7.47 0.46
CA GLU A 331 18.47 7.58 -0.40
C GLU A 331 19.58 6.66 0.12
N PRO A 332 20.43 6.10 -0.77
CA PRO A 332 21.60 5.37 -0.33
C PRO A 332 22.54 6.31 0.42
N ARG A 333 23.12 5.84 1.52
CA ARG A 333 24.23 6.55 2.15
C ARG A 333 25.43 6.38 1.23
N THR A 334 26.04 7.49 0.83
CA THR A 334 27.38 7.41 0.27
C THR A 334 28.24 6.70 1.30
N PRO A 335 29.03 5.68 0.90
CA PRO A 335 30.07 5.19 1.78
C PRO A 335 30.80 6.43 2.25
N HIS A 336 30.82 6.67 3.56
CA HIS A 336 31.68 7.71 4.10
C HIS A 336 33.03 7.34 3.51
N ARG A 337 33.51 8.12 2.52
CA ARG A 337 34.89 8.03 2.09
C ARG A 337 35.60 8.35 3.38
N TYR A 338 36.04 7.30 4.07
CA TYR A 338 37.06 7.39 5.08
C TYR A 338 38.12 8.19 4.34
N SER A 339 38.23 9.46 4.69
CA SER A 339 39.15 10.35 4.04
C SER A 339 40.51 9.77 4.37
N ASP A 340 41.03 8.98 3.43
CA ASP A 340 42.38 8.44 3.38
C ASP A 340 43.31 9.63 3.62
N GLY A 341 43.75 9.87 4.86
CA GLY A 341 44.55 11.06 5.11
C GLY A 341 44.79 11.50 6.54
N GLU A 342 43.99 11.12 7.53
CA GLU A 342 44.44 11.26 8.92
C GLU A 342 45.48 10.18 9.20
N LYS A 343 46.72 10.44 8.76
CA LYS A 343 47.91 9.76 9.24
C LYS A 343 47.81 9.73 10.77
N CYS A 344 47.78 8.53 11.36
CA CYS A 344 48.08 8.38 12.77
C CYS A 344 49.40 9.11 13.04
N PRO A 345 49.46 10.08 13.98
CA PRO A 345 50.72 10.71 14.33
C PRO A 345 51.66 9.61 14.82
N SER A 346 52.73 9.36 14.07
CA SER A 346 53.84 8.52 14.49
C SER A 346 54.58 9.28 15.59
N GLY A 347 54.36 8.86 16.84
CA GLY A 347 55.14 9.28 18.01
C GLY A 347 56.43 8.48 18.14
#